data_AF-A0A2R5ES07-F1
#
_entry.id   AF-A0A2R5ES07-F1
#
_cell.length_a   1.000
_cell.length_b   1.000
_cell.length_c   1.000
_cell.angle_alpha   90.00
_cell.angle_beta   90.00
_cell.angle_gamma   90.00
#
_symmetry.space_group_name_H-M   'P 1'
#
loop_
_entity.id
_entity.type
_entity.pdbx_description
1 polymer ?
#
loop_
_entity_poly.entity_id
_entity_poly.type
_entity_poly.pdbx_seq_one_letter_code
_entity_poly.pdbx_strand_id
1 'polypeptide(L)' 'MRFRWTNSAAEQAVICMAVARIRCRDLSIEAAVAATLQTGRHCRNPESISDKQLRRLYRAVGQVVAGGNQKIS' A
#
# COMPACT_ATOMS: atom_id res chain seq x y z
N MET A 1 3.71 -16.35 -16.66
CA MET A 1 4.17 -15.14 -15.94
C MET A 1 3.75 -15.21 -14.48
N ARG A 2 4.71 -15.29 -13.54
CA ARG A 2 4.42 -15.19 -12.09
C ARG A 2 4.51 -13.72 -11.69
N PHE A 3 3.38 -13.09 -11.36
CA PHE A 3 3.35 -11.73 -10.83
C PHE A 3 3.89 -11.76 -9.39
N ARG A 4 5.15 -11.38 -9.21
CA ARG A 4 5.75 -11.18 -7.88
C ARG A 4 5.34 -9.81 -7.35
N TRP A 5 5.15 -9.71 -6.03
CA TRP A 5 4.93 -8.46 -5.29
C TRP A 5 5.85 -7.30 -5.68
N THR A 6 7.05 -7.62 -6.16
CA THR A 6 8.13 -6.68 -6.42
C THR A 6 8.03 -5.94 -7.74
N ASN A 7 6.97 -6.13 -8.54
CA ASN A 7 6.78 -5.22 -9.67
C ASN A 7 6.23 -3.88 -9.15
N SER A 8 6.72 -2.78 -9.72
CA SER A 8 6.35 -1.43 -9.27
C SER A 8 4.83 -1.18 -9.30
N ALA A 9 4.10 -1.88 -10.17
CA ALA A 9 2.65 -1.76 -10.29
C ALA A 9 1.89 -2.33 -9.07
N ALA A 10 2.29 -3.49 -8.54
CA ALA A 10 1.68 -4.08 -7.36
C ALA A 10 1.96 -3.24 -6.11
N GLU A 11 3.18 -2.72 -5.97
CA GLU A 11 3.54 -1.81 -4.87
C GLU A 11 2.66 -0.53 -4.90
N GLN A 12 2.49 0.07 -6.07
CA GLN A 12 1.62 1.26 -6.22
C GLN A 12 0.15 0.95 -5.95
N ALA A 13 -0.35 -0.21 -6.39
CA ALA A 13 -1.72 -0.62 -6.10
C ALA A 13 -1.96 -0.76 -4.58
N VAL A 14 -0.99 -1.33 -3.85
CA VAL A 14 -1.07 -1.42 -2.37
C VAL A 14 -1.13 -0.03 -1.75
N ILE A 15 -0.26 0.88 -2.18
CA ILE A 15 -0.22 2.25 -1.68
C ILE A 15 -1.55 2.95 -1.92
N CYS A 16 -2.07 2.94 -3.15
CA CYS A 16 -3.37 3.55 -3.49
C CYS A 16 -4.51 2.98 -2.65
N MET A 17 -4.61 1.65 -2.55
CA MET A 17 -5.68 1.01 -1.81
C MET A 17 -5.57 1.24 -0.29
N ALA A 18 -4.35 1.27 0.26
CA ALA A 18 -4.12 1.59 1.66
C ALA A 18 -4.49 3.05 1.95
N VAL A 19 -4.08 4.00 1.11
CA VAL A 19 -4.46 5.42 1.24
C VAL A 19 -5.98 5.60 1.16
N ALA A 20 -6.65 4.93 0.22
CA ALA A 20 -8.11 4.98 0.14
C ALA A 20 -8.78 4.44 1.41
N ARG A 21 -8.25 3.34 1.98
CA ARG A 21 -8.74 2.80 3.25
C ARG A 21 -8.55 3.78 4.42
N ILE A 22 -7.41 4.47 4.50
CA ILE A 22 -7.16 5.51 5.51
C ILE A 22 -8.18 6.63 5.35
N ARG A 23 -8.34 7.17 4.13
CA ARG A 23 -9.23 8.32 3.87
C ARG A 23 -10.71 7.99 4.01
N CYS A 24 -11.13 6.77 3.67
CA CYS A 24 -12.55 6.39 3.68
C CYS A 24 -13.01 5.71 4.96
N ARG A 25 -12.09 5.17 5.77
CA ARG A 25 -12.42 4.35 6.95
C ARG A 25 -11.62 4.74 8.19
N ASP A 26 -10.85 5.82 8.13
CA ASP A 26 -10.04 6.37 9.23
C ASP A 26 -9.14 5.32 9.90
N LEU A 27 -8.57 4.43 9.09
CA LEU A 27 -7.66 3.39 9.56
C LEU A 27 -6.25 3.95 9.77
N SER A 28 -5.52 3.38 10.72
CA SER A 28 -4.07 3.62 10.83
C SER A 28 -3.34 3.10 9.58
N ILE A 29 -2.12 3.61 9.35
CA ILE A 29 -1.29 3.16 8.22
C ILE A 29 -1.03 1.64 8.29
N GLU A 30 -0.71 1.13 9.48
CA GLU A 30 -0.45 -0.30 9.67
C GLU A 30 -1.69 -1.13 9.37
N ALA A 31 -2.85 -0.73 9.90
CA ALA A 31 -4.11 -1.44 9.69
C ALA A 31 -4.55 -1.42 8.22
N ALA A 32 -4.41 -0.27 7.55
CA ALA A 32 -4.77 -0.12 6.15
C ALA A 32 -3.88 -0.96 5.22
N VAL A 33 -2.56 -0.97 5.46
CA VAL A 33 -1.63 -1.81 4.71
C VAL A 33 -1.91 -3.28 5.00
N ALA A 34 -2.00 -3.71 6.27
CA ALA A 34 -2.32 -5.10 6.62
C ALA A 34 -3.60 -5.61 5.94
N ALA A 35 -4.68 -4.83 5.97
CA ALA A 35 -5.93 -5.17 5.29
C ALA A 35 -5.79 -5.26 3.77
N THR A 36 -4.93 -4.41 3.18
CA THR A 36 -4.62 -4.44 1.74
C THR A 36 -3.86 -5.71 1.37
N LEU A 37 -2.87 -6.08 2.19
CA LEU A 37 -2.06 -7.28 1.98
C LEU A 37 -2.89 -8.56 2.17
N GLN A 38 -3.68 -8.63 3.25
CA GLN A 38 -4.50 -9.80 3.58
C GLN A 38 -5.57 -10.09 2.52
N THR A 39 -6.14 -9.04 1.91
CA THR A 39 -7.13 -9.23 0.85
C THR A 39 -6.51 -9.76 -0.44
N GLY A 40 -5.23 -9.49 -0.72
CA GLY A 40 -4.51 -9.99 -1.89
C GLY A 40 -5.08 -9.59 -3.26
N ARG A 41 -6.18 -8.82 -3.32
CA ARG A 41 -6.91 -8.49 -4.56
C ARG A 41 -6.14 -7.60 -5.54
N HIS A 42 -5.04 -7.01 -5.09
CA HIS A 42 -4.19 -6.13 -5.89
C HIS A 42 -3.11 -6.89 -6.67
N CYS A 43 -2.96 -8.21 -6.48
CA CYS A 43 -1.96 -9.02 -7.18
C CYS A 43 -2.46 -10.44 -7.51
N ARG A 44 -1.85 -11.10 -8.51
CA ARG A 44 -2.03 -12.54 -8.76
C ARG A 44 -0.88 -13.30 -8.10
N ASN A 45 -1.19 -14.28 -7.24
CA ASN A 45 -0.24 -15.10 -6.49
C ASN A 45 0.60 -14.33 -5.47
N PRO A 46 -0.02 -13.88 -4.36
CA PRO A 46 0.70 -13.17 -3.30
C PRO A 46 1.75 -14.09 -2.67
N GLU A 47 3.02 -13.69 -2.75
CA GLU A 47 4.14 -14.26 -1.95
C GLU A 47 4.22 -13.57 -0.57
N SER A 48 4.97 -14.13 0.37
CA SER A 48 5.28 -13.45 1.62
C SER A 48 6.14 -12.21 1.36
N ILE A 49 5.78 -11.07 1.93
CA ILE A 49 6.65 -9.88 1.92
C ILE A 49 7.65 -9.92 3.07
N SER A 50 8.85 -9.40 2.86
CA SER A 50 9.84 -9.21 3.93
C SER A 50 9.55 -7.98 4.78
N ASP A 51 10.06 -7.95 6.02
CA ASP A 51 9.96 -6.78 6.92
C ASP A 51 10.53 -5.50 6.29
N LYS A 52 11.56 -5.63 5.45
CA LYS A 52 12.14 -4.50 4.72
C LYS A 52 11.13 -3.90 3.73
N GLN A 53 10.40 -4.75 3.02
CA GLN A 53 9.35 -4.31 2.09
C GLN A 53 8.15 -3.73 2.83
N LEU A 54 7.76 -4.34 3.96
CA LEU A 54 6.68 -3.83 4.79
C LEU A 54 6.97 -2.42 5.32
N ARG A 55 8.18 -2.19 5.87
CA ARG A 55 8.61 -0.86 6.32
C ARG A 55 8.62 0.17 5.19
N ARG A 56 9.03 -0.24 3.99
CA ARG A 56 8.99 0.62 2.80
C ARG A 56 7.56 1.02 2.44
N LEU A 57 6.60 0.08 2.48
CA LEU A 57 5.18 0.35 2.22
C LEU A 57 4.60 1.33 3.25
N TYR A 58 4.88 1.14 4.55
CA TYR A 58 4.44 2.08 5.58
C TYR A 58 4.95 3.51 5.32
N ARG A 59 6.24 3.65 5.00
CA ARG A 59 6.83 4.96 4.69
C ARG A 59 6.19 5.59 3.45
N ALA A 60 6.00 4.83 2.38
CA ALA A 60 5.41 5.32 1.13
C ALA A 60 3.95 5.77 1.33
N VAL A 61 3.14 4.97 2.04
CA VAL A 61 1.76 5.34 2.38
C VAL A 61 1.75 6.60 3.25
N GLY A 62 2.60 6.68 4.28
CA GLY A 62 2.71 7.86 5.13
C GLY A 62 3.08 9.12 4.35
N GLN A 63 4.00 9.02 3.38
CA GLN A 63 4.35 10.14 2.49
C GLN A 63 3.17 10.62 1.64
N VAL A 64 2.36 9.71 1.10
CA VAL A 64 1.18 10.09 0.29
C VAL A 64 0.07 10.69 1.16
N VAL A 65 -0.13 10.16 2.37
CA VAL A 65 -1.10 10.70 3.32
C VAL A 65 -0.70 12.11 3.78
N ALA A 66 0.57 12.30 4.14
CA ALA A 66 1.10 13.60 4.56
C ALA A 66 1.22 14.61 3.39
N GLY A 67 1.57 14.12 2.20
CA GLY A 67 1.76 14.92 0.98
C GLY A 67 0.47 15.32 0.27
N GLY A 68 -0.68 14.73 0.64
CA GLY A 68 -2.00 15.05 0.07
C GLY A 68 -2.51 16.48 0.31
N ASN A 69 -1.70 17.33 0.95
CA ASN A 69 -1.97 18.76 1.16
C ASN A 69 -1.13 19.69 0.25
N GLN A 70 -0.29 19.15 -0.65
CA GLN A 70 0.32 19.97 -1.70
C GLN A 70 -0.65 20.11 -2.87
N LYS A 71 -1.23 21.31 -2.94
CA LYS A 71 -2.08 21.82 -4.01
C LYS A 71 -1.62 21.33 -5.38
N ILE A 72 -2.56 20.77 -6.13
CA ILE A 72 -2.56 20.90 -7.59
C ILE A 72 -2.80 22.39 -7.84
N SER A 73 -1.72 23.14 -8.06
CA SER A 73 -1.75 24.49 -8.63
C SER A 73 -1.58 24.40 -10.14
#